data_AF-A0A7X5DZY9-F1
#
_entry.id   AF-A0A7X5DZY9-F1
#
_cell.length_a   1.000
_cell.length_b   1.000
_cell.length_c   1.000
_cell.angle_alpha   90.00
_cell.angle_beta   90.00
_cell.angle_gamma   90.00
#
_symmetry.space_group_name_H-M   'P 1'
#
loop_
_entity.id
_entity.type
_entity.pdbx_description
1 polymer ?
#
loop_
_entity_poly.entity_id
_entity_poly.type
_entity_poly.pdbx_seq_one_letter_code
_entity_poly.pdbx_strand_id
1 'polypeptide(L)'
;MLNYTPCRARRLRLRYRIPLSELAQAAGVSIQLINKIELERERQTPAHEKLLRNAFTLIIECRRTQLDALERELAQCGGLFQTVEGDDYGL
;
A
#
# COMPACT_ATOMS: atom_id res chain seq x y z
N MET A 1 8.68 -23.44 -20.39
CA MET A 1 8.47 -22.43 -19.32
C MET A 1 7.13 -21.77 -19.59
N LEU A 2 6.15 -21.91 -18.70
CA LEU A 2 4.89 -21.17 -18.81
C LEU A 2 5.20 -19.68 -18.72
N ASN A 3 4.95 -18.94 -19.80
CA ASN A 3 4.99 -17.48 -19.82
C ASN A 3 3.85 -16.97 -18.93
N TYR A 4 4.07 -16.97 -17.61
CA TYR A 4 3.16 -16.39 -16.65
C TYR A 4 3.19 -14.88 -16.85
N THR A 5 2.22 -14.36 -17.60
CA THR A 5 2.04 -12.91 -17.72
C THR A 5 1.22 -12.47 -16.50
N PRO A 6 1.84 -11.81 -15.49
CA PRO A 6 1.10 -11.41 -14.30
C PRO A 6 -0.04 -10.46 -14.66
N CYS A 7 -1.19 -10.64 -13.99
CA CYS A 7 -2.33 -9.76 -14.19
C CYS A 7 -1.95 -8.30 -13.88
N ARG A 8 -2.69 -7.35 -14.45
CA ARG A 8 -2.39 -5.91 -14.31
C ARG A 8 -2.37 -5.47 -12.84
N ALA A 9 -3.26 -6.01 -12.00
CA ALA A 9 -3.30 -5.71 -10.58
C ALA A 9 -2.00 -6.09 -9.86
N ARG A 10 -1.47 -7.32 -10.08
CA ARG A 10 -0.20 -7.76 -9.50
C ARG A 10 0.97 -6.90 -9.96
N ARG A 11 1.02 -6.58 -11.27
CA ARG A 11 2.06 -5.70 -11.83
C ARG A 11 2.02 -4.32 -11.19
N LEU A 12 0.83 -3.75 -11.03
CA LEU A 12 0.63 -2.45 -10.40
C LEU A 12 1.08 -2.48 -8.93
N ARG A 13 0.61 -3.48 -8.18
CA ARG A 13 0.96 -3.68 -6.77
C ARG A 13 2.48 -3.73 -6.56
N LEU A 14 3.17 -4.57 -7.35
CA LEU A 14 4.63 -4.71 -7.26
C LEU A 14 5.36 -3.42 -7.68
N ARG A 15 4.92 -2.76 -8.76
CA ARG A 15 5.54 -1.52 -9.25
C ARG A 15 5.52 -0.41 -8.20
N TYR A 16 4.43 -0.31 -7.44
CA TYR A 16 4.26 0.72 -6.40
C TYR A 16 4.55 0.20 -4.99
N ARG A 17 5.25 -0.94 -4.89
CA ARG A 17 5.70 -1.57 -3.63
C ARG A 17 4.58 -1.70 -2.59
N ILE A 18 3.38 -2.06 -3.03
CA ILE A 18 2.26 -2.36 -2.15
C ILE A 18 2.44 -3.82 -1.67
N PRO A 19 2.66 -4.09 -0.37
CA PRO A 19 2.69 -5.45 0.13
C PRO A 19 1.34 -6.14 -0.10
N LEU A 20 1.37 -7.46 -0.24
CA LEU A 20 0.14 -8.23 -0.41
C LEU A 20 -0.80 -8.08 0.80
N SER A 21 -0.24 -7.91 2.00
CA SER A 21 -0.95 -7.62 3.24
C SER A 21 -1.65 -6.26 3.22
N GLU A 22 -0.99 -5.20 2.75
CA GLU A 22 -1.58 -3.85 2.63
C GLU A 22 -2.80 -3.88 1.71
N LEU A 23 -2.67 -4.55 0.54
CA LEU A 23 -3.79 -4.68 -0.39
C LEU A 23 -4.94 -5.52 0.17
N ALA A 24 -4.64 -6.61 0.89
CA ALA A 24 -5.65 -7.45 1.53
C ALA A 24 -6.41 -6.70 2.63
N GLN A 25 -5.69 -5.94 3.46
CA GLN A 25 -6.28 -5.09 4.50
C GLN A 25 -7.19 -4.03 3.89
N ALA A 26 -6.73 -3.30 2.86
CA ALA A 26 -7.52 -2.28 2.19
C ALA A 26 -8.77 -2.87 1.49
N ALA A 27 -8.68 -4.12 1.03
CA ALA A 27 -9.80 -4.84 0.43
C ALA A 27 -10.75 -5.48 1.45
N GLY A 28 -10.39 -5.53 2.73
CA GLY A 28 -11.17 -6.22 3.77
C GLY A 28 -11.24 -7.74 3.59
N VAL A 29 -10.21 -8.36 3.00
CA VAL A 29 -10.17 -9.80 2.72
C VAL A 29 -8.84 -10.44 3.12
N SER A 30 -8.75 -11.76 3.01
CA SER A 30 -7.51 -12.48 3.33
C SER A 30 -6.41 -12.27 2.27
N ILE A 31 -5.16 -12.32 2.72
CA ILE A 31 -3.96 -12.30 1.85
C ILE A 31 -4.02 -13.43 0.81
N GLN A 32 -4.51 -14.61 1.22
CA GLN A 32 -4.66 -15.76 0.34
C GLN A 32 -5.64 -15.47 -0.81
N LEU A 33 -6.76 -14.78 -0.53
CA LEU A 33 -7.72 -14.44 -1.59
C LEU A 33 -7.10 -13.48 -2.61
N ILE A 34 -6.38 -12.44 -2.16
CA ILE A 34 -5.68 -11.53 -3.08
C ILE A 34 -4.65 -12.29 -3.91
N ASN A 35 -3.86 -13.18 -3.29
CA ASN A 35 -2.90 -14.00 -4.03
C ASN A 35 -3.59 -14.85 -5.12
N LYS A 36 -4.72 -15.48 -4.79
CA LYS A 36 -5.51 -16.24 -5.76
C LYS A 36 -6.04 -15.35 -6.87
N ILE A 37 -6.65 -14.19 -6.58
CA ILE A 37 -7.11 -13.25 -7.62
C ILE A 37 -5.95 -12.82 -8.53
N GLU A 38 -4.77 -12.61 -7.99
CA GLU A 38 -3.59 -12.22 -8.76
C GLU A 38 -3.03 -13.32 -9.67
N LEU A 39 -3.21 -14.59 -9.30
CA LEU A 39 -2.59 -15.76 -9.96
C LEU A 39 -3.57 -16.60 -10.81
N GLU A 40 -4.82 -16.70 -10.38
CA GLU A 40 -5.86 -17.58 -10.93
C GLU A 40 -6.80 -16.77 -11.85
N ARG A 41 -6.86 -17.12 -13.14
CA ARG A 41 -7.68 -16.38 -14.14
C ARG A 41 -9.17 -16.52 -13.85
N GLU A 42 -9.60 -17.67 -13.35
CA GLU A 42 -10.95 -17.99 -12.90
C GLU A 42 -11.42 -17.11 -11.74
N ARG A 43 -10.49 -16.55 -10.96
CA ARG A 43 -10.78 -15.59 -9.90
C ARG A 43 -10.84 -14.15 -10.41
N GLN A 44 -10.48 -13.85 -11.65
CA GLN A 44 -10.47 -12.48 -12.19
C GLN A 44 -11.86 -12.08 -12.70
N THR A 45 -12.82 -12.06 -11.77
CA THR A 45 -14.22 -11.71 -12.04
C THR A 45 -14.43 -10.20 -11.94
N PRO A 46 -15.51 -9.64 -12.53
CA PRO A 46 -15.84 -8.21 -12.38
C PRO A 46 -16.01 -7.77 -10.92
N ALA A 47 -16.53 -8.66 -10.06
CA ALA A 47 -16.67 -8.39 -8.63
C ALA A 47 -15.30 -8.23 -7.96
N HIS A 48 -14.35 -9.12 -8.25
CA HIS A 48 -12.98 -9.00 -7.73
C HIS A 48 -12.22 -7.83 -8.34
N GLU A 49 -12.46 -7.47 -9.61
CA GLU A 49 -11.91 -6.24 -10.19
C GLU A 49 -12.40 -5.00 -9.42
N LYS A 50 -13.70 -4.88 -9.16
CA LYS A 50 -14.26 -3.77 -8.37
C LYS A 50 -13.65 -3.71 -6.97
N LEU A 51 -13.53 -4.86 -6.31
CA LEU A 51 -12.89 -4.97 -4.99
C LEU A 51 -11.44 -4.48 -5.01
N LEU A 52 -10.63 -4.92 -5.97
CA LEU A 52 -9.25 -4.49 -6.10
C LEU A 52 -9.15 -3.00 -6.42
N ARG A 53 -10.00 -2.48 -7.31
CA ARG A 53 -10.05 -1.04 -7.63
C ARG A 53 -10.32 -0.20 -6.39
N ASN A 54 -11.32 -0.57 -5.60
CA ASN A 54 -11.64 0.12 -4.35
C ASN A 54 -10.46 0.07 -3.37
N ALA A 55 -9.82 -1.09 -3.22
CA ALA A 55 -8.67 -1.25 -2.34
C ALA A 55 -7.47 -0.39 -2.78
N PHE A 56 -7.17 -0.33 -4.09
CA PHE A 56 -6.13 0.56 -4.62
C PHE A 56 -6.47 2.03 -4.39
N THR A 57 -7.74 2.45 -4.57
CA THR A 57 -8.17 3.83 -4.29
C THR A 57 -7.94 4.19 -2.83
N LEU A 58 -8.34 3.33 -1.89
CA LEU A 58 -8.12 3.55 -0.45
C LEU A 58 -6.64 3.69 -0.10
N ILE A 59 -5.77 2.85 -0.69
CA ILE A 59 -4.32 2.96 -0.49
C ILE A 59 -3.78 4.28 -1.04
N ILE A 60 -4.24 4.72 -2.22
CA ILE A 60 -3.83 6.00 -2.80
C ILE A 60 -4.24 7.16 -1.89
N GLU A 61 -5.46 7.16 -1.38
CA GLU A 61 -5.95 8.18 -0.45
C GLU A 61 -5.14 8.19 0.84
N CYS A 62 -4.91 7.02 1.45
CA CYS A 62 -4.10 6.91 2.66
C CYS A 62 -2.66 7.43 2.45
N ARG A 63 -2.02 7.08 1.34
CA ARG A 63 -0.67 7.54 1.01
C ARG A 63 -0.63 9.05 0.76
N ARG A 64 -1.66 9.64 0.15
CA ARG A 64 -1.79 11.10 0.01
C ARG A 64 -1.88 11.76 1.38
N THR A 65 -2.74 11.27 2.27
CA THR A 65 -2.86 11.81 3.63
C THR A 65 -1.56 11.70 4.41
N GLN A 66 -0.85 10.58 4.31
CA GLN A 66 0.47 10.41 4.94
C GLN A 66 1.51 11.39 4.40
N LEU A 67 1.50 11.62 3.09
CA LEU A 67 2.39 12.58 2.45
C LEU A 67 2.06 14.01 2.89
N ASP A 68 0.79 14.39 2.89
CA ASP A 68 0.34 15.70 3.36
C ASP A 68 0.70 15.94 4.84
N ALA A 69 0.59 14.90 5.68
CA ALA A 69 0.99 14.96 7.09
C ALA A 69 2.51 15.14 7.23
N LEU A 70 3.29 14.35 6.49
CA LEU A 70 4.75 14.46 6.47
C LEU A 70 5.22 15.84 6.01
N GLU A 71 4.61 16.40 4.97
CA GLU A 71 4.92 17.75 4.49
C GLU A 71 4.66 18.81 5.55
N ARG A 72 3.52 18.71 6.28
CA ARG A 72 3.19 19.64 7.37
C ARG A 72 4.15 19.52 8.54
N GLU A 73 4.44 18.30 8.98
CA GLU A 73 5.36 18.03 10.08
C GLU A 73 6.76 18.55 9.74
N LEU A 74 7.26 18.25 8.54
CA LEU A 74 8.57 18.72 8.08
C LEU A 74 8.65 20.26 8.00
N ALA A 75 7.58 20.93 7.55
CA ALA A 75 7.52 22.39 7.49
C ALA A 75 7.46 23.04 8.89
N GLN A 76 6.99 22.30 9.90
CA GLN A 76 6.93 22.75 11.30
C GLN A 76 8.19 22.38 12.08
N CYS A 77 8.98 21.41 11.62
CA CYS A 77 10.30 21.14 12.17
C CYS A 77 11.19 22.38 12.01
N GLY A 78 11.81 22.81 13.10
CA GLY A 78 12.90 23.79 13.08
C GLY A 78 14.15 23.18 12.42
N GLY A 79 15.22 22.98 13.19
CA GLY A 79 16.34 22.16 12.73
C GLY A 79 16.02 20.67 12.86
N LEU A 80 16.21 19.87 11.82
CA LEU A 80 15.99 18.41 11.86
C LEU A 80 16.87 17.68 12.90
N PHE A 81 17.95 18.32 13.35
CA PHE A 81 18.86 17.82 14.39
C PHE A 81 18.66 18.53 15.74
N GLN A 82 17.67 19.41 15.86
CA GLN A 82 17.36 20.03 17.14
C GLN A 82 16.77 18.96 18.06
N THR A 83 17.37 18.81 19.23
CA THR A 83 16.83 17.98 20.30
C THR A 83 15.45 18.52 20.66
N VAL A 84 14.42 17.72 20.43
CA VAL A 84 13.12 17.95 21.06
C VAL A 84 13.36 17.78 22.56
N GLU A 85 13.04 18.78 23.38
CA GLU A 85 13.24 18.70 24.84
C GLU A 85 12.57 17.44 25.38
N GLY A 86 13.37 16.42 25.72
CA GLY A 86 12.89 15.08 26.08
C GLY A 86 13.79 13.93 25.62
N ASP A 87 14.63 14.14 24.60
CA ASP A 87 15.59 13.12 24.12
C ASP A 87 16.91 13.19 24.90
N ASP A 88 16.85 12.96 26.21
CA ASP A 88 18.01 12.48 26.97
C ASP A 88 18.23 11.01 26.57
N TYR A 89 18.83 10.80 25.40
CA TYR A 89 19.55 9.55 25.16
C TYR A 89 20.77 9.60 26.08
N GLY A 90 20.53 9.29 27.36
CA GLY A 90 21.57 8.98 28.32
C GLY A 90 22.52 7.98 27.68
N LEU A 91 23.78 8.41 27.58
CA LEU A 91 24.94 7.68 27.07
C LEU A 91 24.93 6.18 27.39
#